data_AF-E9I2F0-F1
#
_entry.id   AF-E9I2F0-F1
#
_cell.length_a   1.000
_cell.length_b   1.000
_cell.length_c   1.000
_cell.angle_alpha   90.00
_cell.angle_beta   90.00
_cell.angle_gamma   90.00
#
_symmetry.space_group_name_H-M   'P 1'
#
loop_
_entity.id
_entity.type
_entity.pdbx_description
1 polymer ?
#
loop_
_entity_poly.entity_id
_entity_poly.type
_entity_poly.pdbx_seq_one_letter_code
_entity_poly.pdbx_strand_id
1 'polypeptide(L)'
;MIAALQGAFRHYNYAMELESRLRARKQQPNEPVMSYCYDMIYLCSRVDPEMTEERKLQFIFPNMEPALMQKVFPQMDQLTTNELFRRLQAHSQASLMAE
;
A
#
# COMPACT_ATOMS: atom_id res chain seq x y z
N MET A 1 -31.07 5.90 -4.02
CA MET A 1 -31.37 6.16 -2.59
C MET A 1 -30.26 5.73 -1.63
N ILE A 2 -29.51 4.63 -1.87
CA ILE A 2 -28.47 4.15 -0.94
C ILE A 2 -27.23 5.08 -0.86
N ALA A 3 -26.81 5.70 -1.97
CA ALA A 3 -25.66 6.62 -1.99
C ALA A 3 -25.86 7.89 -1.14
N ALA A 4 -27.09 8.42 -1.08
CA ALA A 4 -27.42 9.61 -0.30
C ALA A 4 -27.36 9.35 1.22
N LEU A 5 -27.74 8.14 1.66
CA LEU A 5 -27.61 7.71 3.05
C LEU A 5 -26.15 7.50 3.45
N GLN A 6 -25.30 6.94 2.57
CA GLN A 6 -23.86 6.79 2.85
C GLN A 6 -23.15 8.15 3.03
N GLY A 7 -23.56 9.18 2.29
CA GLY A 7 -23.06 10.55 2.48
C GLY A 7 -23.49 11.18 3.81
N ALA A 8 -24.71 10.88 4.28
CA ALA A 8 -25.25 11.41 5.53
C ALA A 8 -24.61 10.81 6.80
N PHE A 9 -24.00 9.62 6.71
CA PHE A 9 -23.33 8.93 7.83
C PHE A 9 -21.80 8.94 7.76
N ARG A 10 -21.19 9.41 6.66
CA ARG A 10 -19.75 9.71 6.67
C ARG A 10 -19.55 10.92 7.57
N HIS A 11 -18.95 10.71 8.75
CA HIS A 11 -18.48 11.82 9.57
C HIS A 11 -17.75 12.83 8.67
N TYR A 12 -18.01 14.12 8.85
CA TYR A 12 -17.37 15.21 8.08
C TYR A 12 -15.84 15.08 8.04
N ASN A 13 -15.25 14.42 9.04
CA ASN A 13 -13.81 14.18 9.17
C ASN A 13 -13.33 12.84 8.58
N TYR A 14 -14.19 12.00 8.02
CA TYR A 14 -13.84 10.63 7.60
C TYR A 14 -12.79 10.61 6.48
N ALA A 15 -12.91 11.51 5.49
CA ALA A 15 -11.90 11.63 4.45
C ALA A 15 -10.55 12.10 5.02
N MET A 16 -10.60 13.08 5.94
CA MET A 16 -9.42 13.63 6.59
C MET A 16 -8.73 12.59 7.50
N GLU A 17 -9.51 11.75 8.18
CA GLU A 17 -9.01 10.63 8.98
C GLU A 17 -8.33 9.58 8.10
N LEU A 18 -8.94 9.21 6.97
CA LEU A 18 -8.35 8.27 6.02
C LEU A 18 -7.04 8.79 5.43
N GLU A 19 -6.98 10.07 5.07
CA GLU A 19 -5.73 10.71 4.63
C GLU A 19 -4.66 10.71 5.73
N SER A 20 -5.05 11.05 6.96
CA SER A 20 -4.14 11.02 8.11
C SER A 20 -3.58 9.62 8.33
N ARG A 21 -4.43 8.59 8.27
CA ARG A 21 -4.03 7.18 8.37
C ARG A 21 -3.10 6.78 7.23
N LEU A 22 -3.39 7.15 5.99
CA LEU A 22 -2.54 6.85 4.83
C LEU A 22 -1.14 7.47 5.00
N ARG A 23 -1.05 8.73 5.46
CA ARG A 23 0.23 9.42 5.68
C ARG A 23 1.01 8.88 6.88
N ALA A 24 0.32 8.44 7.92
CA ALA A 24 0.94 7.90 9.14
C ALA A 24 1.33 6.42 9.00
N ARG A 25 0.82 5.72 7.99
CA ARG A 25 1.04 4.29 7.81
C ARG A 25 2.46 4.02 7.36
N LYS A 26 3.18 3.24 8.18
CA LYS A 26 4.52 2.70 7.91
C LYS A 26 4.58 1.23 8.23
N GLN A 27 5.41 0.48 7.51
CA GLN A 27 5.64 -0.94 7.81
C GLN A 27 6.22 -1.07 9.22
N GLN A 28 5.65 -1.95 10.04
CA GLN A 28 6.20 -2.23 11.38
C GLN A 28 7.37 -3.23 11.30
N PRO A 29 8.32 -3.23 12.26
CA PRO A 29 9.53 -4.06 12.18
C PRO A 29 9.32 -5.57 12.00
N ASN A 30 8.19 -6.10 12.48
CA ASN A 30 7.85 -7.53 12.36
C ASN A 30 6.59 -7.76 11.52
N GLU A 31 6.17 -6.75 10.77
CA GLU A 31 5.00 -6.85 9.93
C GLU A 31 5.36 -7.48 8.58
N PRO A 32 4.63 -8.52 8.13
CA PRO A 32 4.78 -9.05 6.79
C PRO A 32 4.55 -7.94 5.76
N VAL A 33 5.52 -7.76 4.85
CA VAL A 33 5.46 -6.71 3.81
C VAL A 33 4.19 -6.79 2.97
N MET A 34 3.70 -8.02 2.71
CA MET A 34 2.46 -8.23 1.96
C MET A 34 1.25 -7.62 2.68
N SER A 35 1.13 -7.83 3.99
CA SER A 35 0.06 -7.24 4.82
C SER A 35 0.12 -5.72 4.79
N TYR A 36 1.32 -5.15 4.92
CA TYR A 36 1.54 -3.71 4.79
C TYR A 36 1.10 -3.17 3.42
N CYS A 37 1.50 -3.82 2.32
CA CYS A 37 1.12 -3.38 0.97
C CYS A 37 -0.39 -3.47 0.72
N TYR A 38 -1.06 -4.53 1.20
CA TYR A 38 -2.52 -4.63 1.10
C TYR A 38 -3.23 -3.51 1.87
N ASP A 39 -2.81 -3.22 3.09
CA ASP A 39 -3.36 -2.12 3.88
C ASP A 39 -3.20 -0.77 3.19
N MET A 40 -2.01 -0.50 2.62
CA MET A 40 -1.74 0.74 1.92
C MET A 40 -2.61 0.90 0.67
N ILE A 41 -2.75 -0.15 -0.15
CA ILE A 41 -3.58 -0.10 -1.35
C ILE A 41 -5.05 0.06 -0.99
N TYR A 42 -5.50 -0.62 0.06
CA TYR A 42 -6.82 -0.43 0.63
C TYR A 42 -7.02 1.04 1.04
N LEU A 43 -6.12 1.60 1.85
CA LEU A 43 -6.21 3.01 2.25
C LEU A 43 -6.21 3.97 1.06
N CYS A 44 -5.36 3.75 0.06
CA CYS A 44 -5.35 4.53 -1.18
C CYS A 44 -6.71 4.50 -1.87
N SER A 45 -7.30 3.33 -2.09
CA SER A 45 -8.63 3.18 -2.72
C SER A 45 -9.77 3.82 -1.91
N ARG A 46 -9.60 3.95 -0.59
CA ARG A 46 -10.60 4.57 0.30
C ARG A 46 -10.49 6.09 0.30
N VAL A 47 -9.27 6.62 0.16
CA VAL A 47 -8.99 8.06 0.04
C VAL A 47 -9.39 8.56 -1.34
N ASP A 48 -8.94 7.87 -2.39
CA ASP A 48 -9.20 8.19 -3.79
C ASP A 48 -9.31 6.89 -4.61
N PRO A 49 -10.53 6.49 -5.02
CA PRO A 49 -10.74 5.30 -5.84
C PRO A 49 -10.01 5.33 -7.19
N GLU A 50 -9.78 6.53 -7.73
CA GLU A 50 -9.14 6.74 -9.04
C GLU A 50 -7.63 7.04 -8.90
N MET A 51 -7.06 6.82 -7.71
CA MET A 51 -5.64 7.08 -7.45
C MET A 51 -4.77 6.25 -8.40
N THR A 52 -3.85 6.94 -9.10
CA THR A 52 -2.96 6.27 -10.06
C THR A 52 -1.99 5.33 -9.37
N GLU A 53 -1.49 4.34 -10.11
CA GLU A 53 -0.55 3.35 -9.59
C GLU A 53 0.74 4.01 -9.08
N GLU A 54 1.29 4.99 -9.80
CA GLU A 54 2.48 5.73 -9.40
C GLU A 54 2.24 6.46 -8.09
N ARG A 55 1.06 7.06 -7.92
CA ARG A 55 0.71 7.78 -6.69
C ARG A 55 0.58 6.82 -5.50
N LYS A 56 0.00 5.64 -5.69
CA LYS A 56 -0.02 4.60 -4.65
C LYS A 56 1.40 4.21 -4.24
N LEU A 57 2.29 3.97 -5.22
CA LEU A 57 3.67 3.58 -4.95
C LEU A 57 4.49 4.68 -4.24
N GLN A 58 4.22 5.95 -4.52
CA GLN A 58 4.82 7.08 -3.79
C GLN A 58 4.50 7.06 -2.29
N PHE A 59 3.35 6.53 -1.87
CA PHE A 59 3.03 6.33 -0.46
C PHE A 59 3.65 5.05 0.11
N ILE A 60 3.74 4.00 -0.70
CA ILE A 60 4.20 2.67 -0.25
C ILE A 60 5.72 2.63 -0.05
N PHE A 61 6.50 3.08 -1.05
CA PHE A 61 7.96 2.90 -1.06
C PHE A 61 8.71 3.57 0.10
N PRO A 62 8.46 4.83 0.47
CA PRO A 62 9.22 5.51 1.53
C PRO A 62 9.00 4.90 2.92
N ASN A 63 7.89 4.18 3.07
CA ASN A 63 7.37 3.67 4.33
C ASN A 63 7.57 2.15 4.48
N MET A 64 8.19 1.51 3.49
CA MET A 64 8.56 0.10 3.48
C MET A 64 9.95 -0.10 4.09
N GLU A 65 10.25 -1.33 4.51
CA GLU A 65 11.58 -1.71 4.99
C GLU A 65 12.66 -1.37 3.93
N PRO A 66 13.66 -0.54 4.26
CA PRO A 66 14.63 -0.05 3.27
C PRO A 66 15.42 -1.14 2.57
N ALA A 67 15.82 -2.19 3.29
CA ALA A 67 16.61 -3.29 2.75
C ALA A 67 15.84 -4.10 1.69
N LEU A 68 14.54 -4.30 1.91
CA LEU A 68 13.67 -4.98 0.96
C LEU A 68 13.38 -4.09 -0.26
N MET A 69 13.16 -2.79 -0.04
CA MET A 69 12.93 -1.82 -1.11
C MET A 69 14.11 -1.77 -2.09
N GLN A 70 15.34 -1.74 -1.58
CA GLN A 70 16.56 -1.73 -2.39
C GLN A 70 16.71 -2.97 -3.28
N LYS A 71 16.11 -4.11 -2.89
CA LYS A 71 16.14 -5.34 -3.68
C LYS A 71 15.03 -5.37 -4.74
N VAL A 72 13.83 -4.92 -4.36
CA VAL A 72 12.63 -5.00 -5.19
C VAL A 72 12.61 -3.92 -6.27
N PHE A 73 12.89 -2.66 -5.91
CA PHE A 73 12.74 -1.52 -6.80
C PHE A 73 13.54 -1.65 -8.12
N PRO A 74 14.81 -2.06 -8.12
CA PRO A 74 15.59 -2.23 -9.36
C PRO A 74 15.07 -3.32 -10.29
N GLN A 75 14.22 -4.22 -9.79
CA GLN A 75 13.66 -5.32 -10.58
C GLN A 75 12.29 -4.98 -11.16
N MET A 76 11.70 -3.84 -10.81
CA MET A 76 10.38 -3.48 -11.30
C MET A 76 10.49 -2.92 -12.72
N ASP A 77 9.93 -3.64 -13.69
CA ASP A 77 9.85 -3.19 -15.09
C ASP A 77 8.78 -2.10 -15.29
N GLN A 78 7.80 -2.04 -14.39
CA GLN A 78 6.68 -1.09 -14.40
C GLN A 78 6.37 -0.62 -12.99
N LEU A 79 6.06 0.68 -12.84
CA LEU A 79 5.64 1.27 -11.58
C LEU A 79 4.15 0.99 -11.31
N THR A 80 3.83 -0.28 -11.05
CA THR A 80 2.49 -0.73 -10.66
C THR A 80 2.48 -1.52 -9.36
N THR A 81 1.36 -1.51 -8.65
CA THR A 81 1.16 -2.30 -7.43
C THR A 81 1.21 -3.80 -7.72
N ASN A 82 0.73 -4.24 -8.88
CA ASN A 82 0.81 -5.64 -9.32
C ASN A 82 2.26 -6.09 -9.51
N GLU A 83 3.10 -5.27 -10.13
CA GLU A 83 4.52 -5.59 -10.30
C GLU A 83 5.24 -5.60 -8.95
N LEU A 84 4.93 -4.66 -8.06
CA LEU A 84 5.44 -4.67 -6.70
C LEU A 84 5.11 -5.99 -5.98
N PHE A 85 3.84 -6.41 -6.00
CA PHE A 85 3.44 -7.67 -5.36
C PHE A 85 4.13 -8.88 -5.94
N ARG A 86 4.27 -8.95 -7.27
CA ARG A 86 4.98 -10.05 -7.94
C ARG A 86 6.42 -10.16 -7.45
N ARG A 87 7.14 -9.04 -7.36
CA ARG A 87 8.53 -9.03 -6.90
C ARG A 87 8.65 -9.33 -5.41
N LEU A 88 7.75 -8.80 -4.58
CA LEU A 88 7.70 -9.11 -3.15
C LEU A 88 7.45 -10.60 -2.90
N GLN A 89 6.53 -11.20 -3.65
CA GLN A 89 6.24 -12.63 -3.56
C GLN A 89 7.45 -13.48 -3.97
N ALA A 90 8.10 -13.14 -5.08
CA ALA A 90 9.32 -13.84 -5.53
C ALA A 90 10.44 -13.75 -4.48
N HIS A 91 10.63 -12.57 -3.87
CA HIS A 91 11.60 -12.40 -2.79
C HIS A 91 11.25 -13.21 -1.54
N SER A 92 9.98 -13.20 -1.12
CA SER A 92 9.52 -13.99 0.03
C SER A 92 9.72 -15.50 -0.21
N GLN A 93 9.45 -15.99 -1.42
CA GLN A 93 9.66 -17.39 -1.76
C GLN A 93 11.14 -17.75 -1.79
N ALA A 94 11.99 -16.90 -2.38
CA ALA A 94 13.44 -17.12 -2.42
C ALA A 94 14.05 -17.18 -1.01
N SER A 95 13.57 -16.35 -0.07
CA SER A 95 14.00 -16.40 1.33
C SER A 95 13.63 -17.72 2.01
N LEU A 96 12.41 -18.23 1.78
CA LEU A 96 11.97 -19.52 2.35
C LEU A 96 12.71 -20.73 1.78
N MET A 97 13.23 -20.65 0.55
CA MET A 97 13.99 -21.75 -0.07
C MET A 97 15.49 -21.71 0.28
N ALA A 98 15.96 -20.64 0.91
CA ALA A 98 17.36 -20.46 1.30
C ALA A 98 17.62 -20.84 2.78
N GLU A 99 16.57 -21.14 3.55
CA GLU A 99 16.61 -21.74 4.90
C GLU A 99 16.51 -23.27 4.82
#